data_AF-A0AA43RY69-F1
#
_entry.id   AF-A0AA43RY69-F1
#
_cell.length_a   1.000
_cell.length_b   1.000
_cell.length_c   1.000
_cell.angle_alpha   90.00
_cell.angle_beta   90.00
_cell.angle_gamma   90.00
#
_symmetry.space_group_name_H-M   'P 1'
#
loop_
_entity.id
_entity.type
_entity.pdbx_description
1 polymer ?
#
loop_
_entity_poly.entity_id
_entity_poly.type
_entity_poly.pdbx_seq_one_letter_code
_entity_poly.pdbx_strand_id
1 'polypeptide(L)'
;MTKAIMTPTTSPLEHFRSRGLSPIIIGECSDIGMLIELVSSGLGASILPETSLGRHTGRSLRYSRIDDPYAVSSSAVIWLKQPFLSTAAVNFIETLRAGAAGSGITAEARLQ
;
A
#
# COMPACT_ATOMS: atom_id res chain seq x y z
N MET A 1 4.07 -2.82 -31.74
CA MET A 1 3.34 -3.79 -30.90
C MET A 1 3.82 -3.62 -29.47
N THR A 2 3.13 -2.77 -28.71
CA THR A 2 3.55 -2.38 -27.36
C THR A 2 3.17 -3.48 -26.39
N LYS A 3 4.18 -4.21 -25.89
CA LYS A 3 4.02 -5.19 -24.82
C LYS A 3 3.91 -4.41 -23.51
N ALA A 4 2.69 -4.20 -23.02
CA ALA A 4 2.49 -3.74 -21.66
C ALA A 4 2.77 -4.93 -20.73
N ILE A 5 3.94 -4.92 -20.09
CA ILE A 5 4.18 -5.75 -18.91
C ILE A 5 3.64 -4.92 -17.74
N MET A 6 2.39 -5.20 -17.34
CA MET A 6 1.76 -4.57 -16.18
C MET A 6 1.97 -5.49 -14.98
N THR A 7 2.82 -5.05 -14.05
CA THR A 7 3.17 -5.73 -12.79
C THR A 7 2.14 -5.40 -11.68
N PRO A 8 2.08 -6.17 -10.57
CA PRO A 8 0.97 -6.14 -9.62
C PRO A 8 1.04 -4.91 -8.71
N THR A 9 0.45 -3.78 -9.12
CA THR A 9 0.20 -2.61 -8.26
C THR A 9 -0.85 -1.67 -8.86
N THR A 10 -2.04 -2.19 -9.20
CA THR A 10 -3.13 -1.37 -9.76
C THR A 10 -3.85 -0.65 -8.62
N SER A 11 -4.05 0.67 -8.74
CA SER A 11 -4.81 1.43 -7.72
C SER A 11 -6.26 0.90 -7.61
N PRO A 12 -6.94 1.05 -6.45
CA PRO A 12 -8.33 0.63 -6.31
C PRO A 12 -9.23 1.19 -7.43
N LEU A 13 -9.01 2.45 -7.83
CA LEU A 13 -9.77 3.10 -8.90
C LEU A 13 -9.56 2.45 -10.26
N GLU A 14 -8.32 2.14 -10.62
CA GLU A 14 -8.02 1.44 -11.86
C GLU A 14 -8.58 0.01 -11.87
N HIS A 15 -8.67 -0.62 -10.69
CA HIS A 15 -9.29 -1.94 -10.54
C HIS A 15 -10.80 -1.93 -10.76
N PHE A 16 -11.51 -0.89 -10.28
CA PHE A 16 -12.92 -0.69 -10.64
C PHE A 16 -13.06 -0.41 -12.15
N ARG A 17 -12.21 0.46 -12.70
CA ARG A 17 -12.25 0.84 -14.12
C ARG A 17 -12.03 -0.37 -15.05
N SER A 18 -11.09 -1.25 -14.72
CA SER A 18 -10.80 -2.45 -15.54
C SER A 18 -11.98 -3.43 -15.61
N ARG A 19 -12.92 -3.34 -14.64
CA ARG A 19 -14.16 -4.13 -14.58
C ARG A 19 -15.38 -3.39 -15.12
N GLY A 20 -15.19 -2.19 -15.68
CA GLY A 20 -16.29 -1.34 -16.16
C GLY A 20 -17.17 -0.78 -15.02
N LEU A 21 -16.66 -0.76 -13.79
CA LEU A 21 -17.38 -0.24 -12.63
C LEU A 21 -17.02 1.22 -12.38
N SER A 22 -18.00 2.02 -11.94
CA SER A 22 -17.83 3.45 -11.61
C SER A 22 -18.29 3.71 -10.17
N PRO A 23 -17.39 3.67 -9.17
CA PRO A 23 -17.77 3.91 -7.79
C PRO A 23 -18.10 5.39 -7.55
N ILE A 24 -19.01 5.67 -6.61
CA ILE A 24 -19.23 7.03 -6.10
C ILE A 24 -18.15 7.32 -5.06
N ILE A 25 -17.26 8.26 -5.37
CA ILE A 25 -16.14 8.65 -4.51
C ILE A 25 -16.53 9.92 -3.76
N ILE A 26 -16.72 9.81 -2.44
CA ILE A 26 -17.03 10.97 -1.58
C ILE A 26 -15.75 11.79 -1.30
N GLY A 27 -14.59 11.15 -1.28
CA GLY A 27 -13.29 11.82 -1.15
C GLY A 27 -12.12 10.83 -1.13
N GLU A 28 -10.92 11.37 -1.31
CA GLU A 28 -9.64 10.66 -1.15
C GLU A 28 -8.74 11.45 -0.18
N CYS A 29 -7.93 10.74 0.59
CA CYS A 29 -6.98 11.35 1.51
C CYS A 29 -5.79 10.42 1.76
N SER A 30 -4.62 11.00 1.98
CA SER A 30 -3.40 10.25 2.33
C SER A 30 -3.32 9.91 3.82
N ASP A 31 -4.17 10.52 4.66
CA ASP A 31 -4.23 10.25 6.09
C ASP A 31 -5.26 9.17 6.41
N ILE A 32 -4.76 7.99 6.76
CA ILE A 32 -5.56 6.81 7.10
C ILE A 32 -6.38 7.04 8.38
N GLY A 33 -5.84 7.77 9.37
CA GLY A 33 -6.53 8.06 10.62
C GLY A 33 -7.77 8.90 10.36
N MET A 34 -7.66 9.92 9.51
CA MET A 34 -8.80 10.74 9.09
C MET A 34 -9.88 9.90 8.39
N LEU A 35 -9.50 9.03 7.46
CA LEU A 35 -10.47 8.13 6.78
C LEU A 35 -11.21 7.23 7.79
N ILE A 36 -10.50 6.73 8.79
CA ILE A 36 -11.07 5.92 9.88
C ILE A 36 -12.05 6.72 10.73
N GLU A 37 -11.75 7.97 11.10
CA GLU A 37 -12.70 8.84 11.81
C GLU A 37 -13.98 9.06 11.00
N LEU A 38 -13.83 9.38 9.71
CA LEU A 38 -14.96 9.64 8.83
C LEU A 38 -15.88 8.41 8.74
N VAL A 39 -15.34 7.22 8.47
CA VAL A 39 -16.13 5.99 8.45
C VAL A 39 -16.77 5.71 9.82
N SER A 40 -16.02 5.92 10.91
CA SER A 40 -16.53 5.70 12.27
C SER A 40 -17.64 6.67 12.66
N SER A 41 -17.65 7.88 12.09
CA SER A 41 -18.74 8.86 12.24
C SER A 41 -19.99 8.53 11.41
N GLY A 42 -19.94 7.47 10.58
CA GLY A 42 -21.02 7.06 9.68
C GLY A 42 -20.87 7.57 8.25
N LEU A 43 -19.73 8.18 7.89
CA LEU A 43 -19.47 8.65 6.53
C LEU A 43 -18.99 7.51 5.63
N GLY A 44 -19.95 6.73 5.12
CA GLY A 44 -19.72 5.74 4.07
C GLY A 44 -18.77 4.60 4.47
N ALA A 45 -17.96 4.16 3.51
CA ALA A 45 -16.96 3.10 3.68
C ALA A 45 -15.64 3.51 3.01
N SER A 46 -14.53 2.92 3.44
CA SER A 46 -13.19 3.20 2.90
C SER A 46 -12.44 1.90 2.57
N ILE A 47 -11.57 1.96 1.57
CA ILE A 47 -10.65 0.88 1.20
C ILE A 47 -9.28 1.23 1.77
N LEU A 48 -8.75 0.38 2.65
CA LEU A 48 -7.49 0.61 3.36
C LEU A 48 -6.60 -0.64 3.26
N PRO A 49 -5.27 -0.49 3.31
CA PRO A 49 -4.35 -1.61 3.47
C PRO A 49 -4.61 -2.34 4.80
N GLU A 50 -4.55 -3.68 4.80
CA GLU A 50 -4.74 -4.51 6.01
C GLU A 50 -3.76 -4.15 7.14
N THR A 51 -2.55 -3.72 6.78
CA THR A 51 -1.51 -3.25 7.72
C THR A 51 -1.93 -2.04 8.56
N SER A 52 -2.96 -1.30 8.12
CA SER A 52 -3.50 -0.13 8.82
C SER A 52 -4.36 -0.50 10.03
N LEU A 53 -4.95 -1.70 10.04
CA LEU A 53 -5.96 -2.11 11.01
C LEU A 53 -5.39 -2.17 12.44
N GLY A 54 -4.16 -2.64 12.60
CA GLY A 54 -3.52 -2.79 13.91
C GLY A 54 -3.16 -1.48 14.60
N ARG A 55 -3.10 -0.35 13.85
CA ARG A 55 -2.72 0.96 14.40
C ARG A 55 -3.90 1.76 14.98
N HIS A 56 -5.14 1.34 14.69
CA HIS A 56 -6.35 2.10 15.01
C HIS A 56 -7.38 1.23 15.73
N THR A 57 -6.94 0.60 16.82
CA THR A 57 -7.80 -0.23 17.68
C THR A 57 -8.69 0.64 18.56
N GLY A 58 -9.94 0.22 18.79
CA GLY A 58 -10.85 0.87 19.74
C GLY A 58 -12.09 1.58 19.16
N ARG A 59 -12.31 1.52 17.84
CA ARG A 59 -13.55 2.03 17.21
C ARG A 59 -14.46 0.88 16.77
N SER A 60 -15.77 1.13 16.78
CA SER A 60 -16.80 0.20 16.29
C SER A 60 -16.84 0.20 14.76
N LEU A 61 -15.82 -0.40 14.15
CA LEU A 61 -15.73 -0.57 12.71
C LEU A 61 -15.99 -2.02 12.31
N ARG A 62 -16.69 -2.21 11.19
CA ARG A 62 -16.78 -3.50 10.52
C ARG A 62 -15.79 -3.54 9.39
N TYR A 63 -15.01 -4.62 9.35
CA TYR A 63 -13.99 -4.84 8.32
C TYR A 63 -14.39 -6.05 7.50
N SER A 64 -14.29 -5.91 6.18
CA SER A 64 -14.43 -7.01 5.22
C SER A 64 -13.16 -7.05 4.39
N ARG A 65 -12.47 -8.19 4.37
CA ARG A 65 -11.32 -8.39 3.50
C ARG A 65 -11.79 -8.41 2.04
N ILE A 66 -11.03 -7.75 1.16
CA ILE A 66 -11.23 -7.86 -0.28
C ILE A 66 -10.49 -9.12 -0.73
N ASP A 67 -11.24 -10.19 -1.00
CA ASP A 67 -10.69 -11.45 -1.48
C ASP A 67 -10.40 -11.36 -2.99
N ASP A 68 -9.34 -10.64 -3.33
CA ASP A 68 -8.88 -10.46 -4.70
C ASP A 68 -7.36 -10.68 -4.79
N PRO A 69 -6.89 -11.68 -5.55
CA PRO A 69 -5.47 -11.99 -5.65
C PRO A 69 -4.65 -10.87 -6.33
N TYR A 70 -5.31 -9.90 -6.97
CA TYR A 70 -4.68 -8.75 -7.59
C TYR A 70 -4.74 -7.48 -6.72
N ALA A 71 -5.44 -7.51 -5.59
CA ALA A 71 -5.50 -6.39 -4.62
C ALA A 71 -4.31 -6.44 -3.64
N VAL A 72 -3.11 -6.64 -4.16
CA VAL A 72 -1.88 -6.75 -3.36
C VAL A 72 -1.03 -5.52 -3.57
N SER A 73 -0.70 -4.84 -2.48
CA SER A 73 0.28 -3.74 -2.47
C SER A 73 1.64 -4.26 -2.00
N SER A 74 2.68 -4.05 -2.80
CA SER A 74 4.06 -4.30 -2.40
C SER A 74 4.70 -3.01 -1.88
N SER A 75 5.63 -3.16 -0.93
CA SER A 75 6.45 -2.04 -0.43
C SER A 75 7.90 -2.28 -0.82
N ALA A 76 8.64 -1.21 -1.10
CA ALA A 76 10.03 -1.31 -1.46
C ALA A 76 10.88 -0.24 -0.77
N VAL A 77 12.13 -0.60 -0.49
CA VAL A 77 13.18 0.34 -0.08
C VAL A 77 14.00 0.67 -1.32
N ILE A 78 14.06 1.96 -1.66
CA ILE A 78 14.79 2.46 -2.83
C ILE A 78 15.87 3.47 -2.42
N TRP A 79 16.96 3.50 -3.18
CA TRP A 79 18.03 4.48 -3.04
C TRP A 79 18.62 4.84 -4.41
N LEU A 80 19.35 5.96 -4.47
CA LEU A 80 20.06 6.38 -5.67
C LEU A 80 21.19 5.39 -5.99
N LYS A 81 21.33 5.04 -7.27
CA LYS A 81 22.45 4.22 -7.74
C LYS A 81 23.74 5.02 -7.67
N GLN A 82 24.48 4.84 -6.59
CA GLN A 82 25.78 5.44 -6.34
C GLN A 82 26.80 4.30 -6.12
N PRO A 83 28.09 4.55 -6.40
CA PRO A 83 29.12 3.51 -6.25
C PRO A 83 29.27 3.00 -4.81
N PHE A 84 28.81 3.76 -3.80
CA PHE A 84 28.88 3.37 -2.40
C PHE A 84 27.61 3.75 -1.64
N LEU A 85 27.18 2.87 -0.72
CA LEU A 85 26.21 3.16 0.33
C LEU A 85 26.97 3.40 1.64
N SER A 86 26.50 4.34 2.47
CA SER A 86 27.07 4.52 3.81
C SER A 86 26.80 3.28 4.68
N THR A 87 27.67 3.00 5.65
CA THR A 87 27.46 1.93 6.63
C THR A 87 26.12 2.06 7.34
N ALA A 88 25.69 3.30 7.64
CA ALA A 88 24.38 3.57 8.22
C ALA A 88 23.22 3.15 7.29
N ALA A 89 23.32 3.42 5.99
CA ALA A 89 22.29 3.02 5.02
C ALA A 89 22.21 1.49 4.87
N VAL A 90 23.37 0.80 4.85
CA VAL A 90 23.41 -0.67 4.82
C VAL A 90 22.76 -1.24 6.08
N ASN A 91 23.14 -0.76 7.26
CA ASN A 91 22.56 -1.22 8.54
C ASN A 91 21.05 -0.96 8.61
N PHE A 92 20.58 0.17 8.07
CA PHE A 92 19.16 0.48 7.99
C PHE A 92 18.40 -0.52 7.10
N ILE A 93 18.93 -0.82 5.91
CA ILE A 93 18.35 -1.82 5.01
C ILE A 93 18.29 -3.19 5.68
N GLU A 94 19.34 -3.61 6.37
CA GLU A 94 19.36 -4.88 7.09
C GLU A 94 18.38 -4.91 8.26
N THR A 95 18.25 -3.80 8.99
CA THR A 95 17.26 -3.68 10.07
C THR A 95 15.83 -3.81 9.52
N LEU A 96 15.54 -3.16 8.39
CA LEU A 96 14.24 -3.28 7.73
C LEU A 96 14.00 -4.69 7.22
N ARG A 97 14.99 -5.36 6.63
CA ARG A 97 14.88 -6.75 6.15
C ARG A 97 14.58 -7.71 7.29
N ALA A 98 15.27 -7.56 8.42
CA ALA A 98 15.04 -8.37 9.61
C ALA A 98 13.63 -8.18 10.19
N GLY A 99 13.14 -6.93 10.24
CA GLY A 99 11.77 -6.62 10.66
C GLY A 99 10.70 -7.04 9.64
N ALA A 100 11.08 -7.18 8.37
CA ALA A 100 10.19 -7.50 7.26
C ALA A 100 9.97 -9.01 7.02
N ALA A 101 10.49 -9.90 7.87
CA ALA A 101 10.39 -11.35 7.69
C ALA A 101 8.94 -11.93 7.62
N GLY A 102 7.90 -11.08 7.72
CA GLY A 102 6.49 -11.39 7.43
C GLY A 102 5.75 -10.37 6.54
N SER A 103 6.43 -9.36 5.98
CA SER A 103 5.82 -8.29 5.16
C SER A 103 6.65 -8.15 3.89
N GLY A 104 6.10 -8.41 2.70
CA GLY A 104 6.82 -8.46 1.41
C GLY A 104 7.51 -7.15 0.98
N ILE A 105 8.53 -6.71 1.71
CA ILE A 105 9.37 -5.54 1.44
C ILE A 105 10.58 -6.00 0.61
N THR A 106 10.70 -5.48 -0.60
CA THR A 106 11.85 -5.74 -1.49
C THR A 106 12.80 -4.54 -1.49
N ALA A 107 14.11 -4.78 -1.54
CA ALA A 107 15.13 -3.71 -1.52
C ALA A 107 15.89 -3.71 -2.85
N GLU A 108 15.82 -2.62 -3.62
CA GLU A 108 16.44 -2.52 -4.95
C GLU A 108 17.04 -1.14 -5.23
N ALA A 109 18.15 -1.11 -5.96
CA ALA A 109 18.77 0.11 -6.46
C ALA A 109 18.03 0.58 -7.73
N ARG A 110 17.65 1.85 -7.80
CA ARG A 110 16.92 2.40 -8.95
C ARG A 110 17.86 2.69 -10.13
N LEU A 111 17.57 2.16 -11.31
CA LEU A 111 18.21 2.57 -12.57
C LEU A 111 17.64 3.94 -12.99
N GLN A 112 18.53 4.91 -13.24
CA GLN A 112 18.28 6.02 -14.15
C GLN A 112 18.91 5.67 -15.49
#